data_AF-A0A5C9EIX3-F1
#
_entry.id   AF-A0A5C9EIX3-F1
#
_cell.length_a   1.000
_cell.length_b   1.000
_cell.length_c   1.000
_cell.angle_alpha   90.00
_cell.angle_beta   90.00
_cell.angle_gamma   90.00
#
_symmetry.space_group_name_H-M   'P 1'
#
loop_
_entity.id
_entity.type
_entity.pdbx_description
1 polymer ?
#
loop_
_entity_poly.entity_id
_entity_poly.type
_entity_poly.pdbx_seq_one_letter_code
_entity_poly.pdbx_strand_id
1 'polypeptide(L)'
;MIYTISNIIMFCLFGVLLIFSCQTLLRTRVIETDLRYYYFGIAIYFIMFVISQALFIINELSFSEGEFPYDLIYILGNFLGNVGVGILMFVVERKVYNKLHYIPTIIIAIATILMLILYQLMIVFIIIDLIAATLIPIIYIRVAFQTTGKTRIKGILHGLGLIIFMVGILLNTYVIGPIYIVAPLLELTGVIIFQYALLFYAKPKE
;
A
#
# COMPACT_ATOMS: atom_id res chain seq x y z
N MET A 1 8.11 15.42 16.80
CA MET A 1 8.70 16.29 15.75
C MET A 1 9.33 15.53 14.58
N ILE A 2 10.30 14.62 14.77
CA ILE A 2 10.88 13.85 13.62
C ILE A 2 9.84 12.94 12.96
N TYR A 3 9.00 12.26 13.76
CA TYR A 3 7.89 11.44 13.26
C TYR A 3 6.87 12.29 12.48
N THR A 4 6.56 13.49 12.96
CA THR A 4 5.60 14.39 12.31
C THR A 4 6.09 14.77 10.92
N ILE A 5 7.37 15.14 10.80
CA ILE A 5 8.00 15.49 9.53
C ILE A 5 7.96 14.30 8.57
N SER A 6 8.27 13.09 9.05
CA SER A 6 8.16 11.86 8.25
C SER A 6 6.74 11.63 7.75
N ASN A 7 5.73 11.71 8.63
CA ASN A 7 4.33 11.52 8.27
C ASN A 7 3.83 12.60 7.29
N ILE A 8 4.27 13.86 7.43
CA ILE A 8 3.97 14.95 6.48
C ILE A 8 4.59 14.67 5.11
N ILE A 9 5.85 14.23 5.08
CA ILE A 9 6.52 13.84 3.82
C ILE A 9 5.74 12.72 3.16
N MET A 10 5.38 11.68 3.91
CA MET A 10 4.63 10.53 3.41
C MET A 10 3.24 10.92 2.92
N PHE A 11 2.51 11.77 3.66
CA PHE A 11 1.23 12.33 3.24
C PHE A 11 1.34 13.05 1.89
N CYS A 12 2.31 13.96 1.73
CA CYS A 12 2.52 14.70 0.49
C CYS A 12 2.84 13.75 -0.68
N LEU A 13 3.73 12.78 -0.46
CA LEU A 13 4.16 11.83 -1.49
C LEU A 13 3.00 10.93 -1.95
N PHE A 14 2.26 10.34 -1.01
CA PHE A 14 1.08 9.55 -1.34
C PHE A 14 -0.02 10.41 -1.99
N GLY A 15 -0.14 11.68 -1.62
CA GLY A 15 -1.03 12.64 -2.28
C GLY A 15 -0.69 12.85 -3.76
N VAL A 16 0.60 13.03 -4.08
CA VAL A 16 1.07 13.13 -5.48
C VAL A 16 0.79 11.83 -6.25
N LEU A 17 1.04 10.68 -5.64
CA LEU A 17 0.80 9.37 -6.24
C LEU A 17 -0.68 9.08 -6.47
N LEU A 18 -1.54 9.55 -5.57
CA LEU A 18 -2.99 9.54 -5.73
C LEU A 18 -3.39 10.34 -6.98
N ILE A 19 -2.84 11.54 -7.17
CA ILE A 19 -3.11 12.36 -8.36
C ILE A 19 -2.73 11.59 -9.63
N PHE A 20 -1.54 10.99 -9.68
CA PHE A 20 -1.11 10.18 -10.84
C PHE A 20 -2.00 8.95 -11.08
N SER A 21 -2.44 8.29 -10.01
CA SER A 21 -3.34 7.14 -10.11
C SER A 21 -4.71 7.52 -10.64
N CYS A 22 -5.26 8.65 -10.17
CA CYS A 22 -6.50 9.23 -10.69
C CYS A 22 -6.36 9.62 -12.18
N GLN A 23 -5.25 10.22 -12.59
CA GLN A 23 -4.99 10.51 -14.00
C GLN A 23 -4.92 9.24 -14.85
N THR A 24 -4.28 8.19 -14.34
CA THR A 24 -4.18 6.88 -15.02
C THR A 24 -5.56 6.23 -15.15
N LEU A 25 -6.38 6.29 -14.10
CA LEU A 25 -7.77 5.83 -14.11
C LEU A 25 -8.61 6.59 -15.14
N LEU A 26 -8.48 7.91 -15.22
CA LEU A 26 -9.21 8.74 -16.20
C LEU A 26 -8.84 8.36 -17.64
N ARG A 27 -7.55 8.14 -17.92
CA ARG A 27 -7.08 7.70 -19.25
C ARG A 27 -7.54 6.29 -19.61
N THR A 28 -7.68 5.41 -18.63
CA THR A 28 -8.10 4.01 -18.85
C THR A 28 -9.61 3.81 -18.93
N ARG A 29 -10.42 4.85 -18.66
CA ARG A 29 -11.89 4.81 -18.87
C ARG A 29 -12.31 4.42 -20.30
N VAL A 30 -11.42 4.60 -21.27
CA VAL A 30 -11.69 4.39 -22.70
C VAL A 30 -11.31 2.96 -23.16
N ILE A 31 -10.60 2.17 -22.35
CA ILE A 31 -9.87 0.98 -22.84
C ILE A 31 -10.58 -0.35 -22.52
N GLU A 32 -10.70 -0.73 -21.24
CA GLU A 32 -11.26 -2.04 -20.83
C GLU A 32 -11.89 -1.99 -19.43
N THR A 33 -13.06 -2.60 -19.27
CA THR A 33 -13.84 -2.61 -18.02
C THR A 33 -13.08 -3.24 -16.84
N ASP A 34 -12.37 -4.35 -17.07
CA ASP A 34 -11.62 -5.04 -16.01
C ASP A 34 -10.37 -4.28 -15.58
N LEU A 35 -9.68 -3.65 -16.55
CA LEU A 35 -8.51 -2.83 -16.27
C LEU A 35 -8.90 -1.58 -15.47
N ARG A 36 -10.08 -1.01 -15.77
CA ARG A 36 -10.64 0.10 -15.00
C ARG A 36 -10.88 -0.25 -13.54
N TYR A 37 -11.43 -1.43 -13.24
CA TYR A 37 -11.64 -1.86 -11.84
C TYR A 37 -10.31 -2.05 -11.09
N TYR A 38 -9.30 -2.56 -11.77
CA TYR A 38 -7.96 -2.72 -11.21
C TYR A 38 -7.34 -1.36 -10.84
N TYR A 39 -7.34 -0.39 -11.76
CA TYR A 39 -6.84 0.97 -11.47
C TYR A 39 -7.68 1.73 -10.45
N PHE A 40 -9.00 1.47 -10.42
CA PHE A 40 -9.88 2.05 -9.43
C PHE A 40 -9.54 1.56 -8.02
N GLY A 41 -9.26 0.26 -7.86
CA GLY A 41 -8.80 -0.27 -6.57
C GLY A 41 -7.45 0.29 -6.14
N ILE A 42 -6.50 0.47 -7.06
CA ILE A 42 -5.22 1.14 -6.76
C ILE A 42 -5.44 2.59 -6.31
N ALA A 43 -6.36 3.32 -6.97
CA ALA A 43 -6.69 4.67 -6.55
C ALA A 43 -7.30 4.68 -5.13
N ILE A 44 -8.20 3.76 -4.81
CA ILE A 44 -8.76 3.65 -3.46
C ILE A 44 -7.67 3.31 -2.44
N TYR A 45 -6.75 2.38 -2.75
CA TYR A 45 -5.58 2.09 -1.91
C TYR A 45 -4.83 3.38 -1.53
N PHE A 46 -4.52 4.22 -2.52
CA PHE A 46 -3.85 5.50 -2.28
C PHE A 46 -4.70 6.49 -1.47
N ILE A 47 -6.01 6.57 -1.72
CA ILE A 47 -6.92 7.41 -0.91
C ILE A 47 -6.86 6.98 0.56
N MET A 48 -6.99 5.69 0.82
CA MET A 48 -6.97 5.14 2.17
C MET A 48 -5.64 5.41 2.87
N PHE A 49 -4.52 5.27 2.16
CA PHE A 49 -3.20 5.62 2.69
C PHE A 49 -3.05 7.12 2.97
N VAL A 50 -3.51 8.01 2.10
CA VAL A 50 -3.46 9.46 2.35
C VAL A 50 -4.27 9.84 3.59
N ILE A 51 -5.47 9.27 3.75
CA ILE A 51 -6.30 9.51 4.93
C ILE A 51 -5.62 8.94 6.19
N SER A 52 -5.05 7.73 6.12
CA SER A 52 -4.27 7.11 7.20
C SER A 52 -3.13 8.03 7.67
N GLN A 53 -2.34 8.57 6.73
CA GLN A 53 -1.25 9.50 7.06
C GLN A 53 -1.76 10.81 7.68
N ALA A 54 -2.89 11.35 7.19
CA ALA A 54 -3.50 12.52 7.81
C ALA A 54 -3.91 12.26 9.26
N LEU A 55 -4.49 11.08 9.56
CA LEU A 55 -4.83 10.68 10.91
C LEU A 55 -3.59 10.53 11.79
N PHE A 56 -2.49 9.98 11.28
CA PHE A 56 -1.23 9.89 12.04
C PHE A 56 -0.65 11.28 12.36
N ILE A 57 -0.72 12.24 11.42
CA ILE A 57 -0.32 13.62 11.68
C ILE A 57 -1.21 14.26 12.75
N ILE A 58 -2.54 14.12 12.63
CA ILE A 58 -3.49 14.67 13.61
C ILE A 58 -3.23 14.08 14.99
N ASN A 59 -3.03 12.76 15.08
CA ASN A 59 -2.71 12.06 16.31
C ASN A 59 -1.46 12.67 16.93
N GLU A 60 -0.35 12.75 16.19
CA GLU A 60 0.91 13.26 16.74
C GLU A 60 0.85 14.74 17.17
N LEU A 61 0.06 15.57 16.49
CA LEU A 61 -0.16 16.96 16.89
C LEU A 61 -1.05 17.12 18.12
N SER A 62 -1.83 16.10 18.46
CA SER A 62 -2.81 16.14 19.56
C SER A 62 -2.21 15.75 20.91
N PHE A 63 -1.02 15.13 20.93
CA PHE A 63 -0.36 14.67 22.16
C PHE A 63 0.94 15.43 22.43
N SER A 64 1.24 15.61 23.72
CA SER A 64 2.48 16.23 24.18
C SER A 64 3.66 15.23 24.12
N GLU A 65 4.88 15.73 23.91
CA GLU A 65 6.08 14.86 23.80
C GLU A 65 6.21 13.94 25.02
N GLY A 66 6.09 12.63 24.82
CA GLY A 66 6.25 11.61 25.86
C GLY A 66 5.01 10.77 26.17
N GLU A 67 3.82 11.15 25.68
CA GLU A 67 2.61 10.35 25.79
C GLU A 67 2.50 9.36 24.62
N PHE A 68 2.41 8.05 24.90
CA PHE A 68 2.19 7.02 23.88
C PHE A 68 0.74 7.09 23.38
N PRO A 69 0.47 7.49 22.12
CA PRO A 69 -0.89 7.74 21.69
C PRO A 69 -1.40 6.55 20.88
N TYR A 70 -1.76 5.47 21.58
CA TYR A 70 -2.65 4.43 21.02
C TYR A 70 -4.11 4.86 21.19
N ASP A 71 -4.40 6.10 20.81
CA ASP A 71 -5.75 6.64 20.90
C ASP A 71 -6.61 6.13 19.73
N LEU A 72 -7.87 6.52 19.73
CA LEU A 72 -8.80 6.13 18.67
C LEU A 72 -8.32 6.61 17.28
N ILE A 73 -7.68 7.77 17.19
CA ILE A 73 -7.20 8.35 15.92
C ILE A 73 -6.09 7.48 15.34
N TYR A 74 -5.13 7.06 16.17
CA TYR A 74 -4.05 6.17 15.75
C TYR A 74 -4.57 4.79 15.30
N ILE A 75 -5.54 4.22 16.01
CA ILE A 75 -6.17 2.96 15.63
C ILE A 75 -6.89 3.09 14.29
N LEU A 76 -7.65 4.18 14.09
CA LEU A 76 -8.33 4.46 12.83
C LEU A 76 -7.33 4.67 11.67
N GLY A 77 -6.20 5.32 11.93
CA GLY A 77 -5.11 5.46 10.96
C GLY A 77 -4.60 4.11 10.46
N ASN A 78 -4.30 3.19 11.38
CA ASN A 78 -3.86 1.83 11.03
C ASN A 78 -4.95 1.03 10.31
N PHE A 79 -6.20 1.11 10.81
CA PHE A 79 -7.34 0.45 10.20
C PHE A 79 -7.53 0.85 8.73
N LEU A 80 -7.51 2.16 8.43
CA LEU A 80 -7.65 2.64 7.05
C LEU A 80 -6.48 2.20 6.16
N GLY A 81 -5.26 2.24 6.68
CA GLY A 81 -4.08 1.72 5.97
C GLY A 81 -4.28 0.26 5.54
N ASN A 82 -4.74 -0.60 6.46
CA ASN A 82 -4.95 -2.02 6.20
C ASN A 82 -6.15 -2.30 5.30
N VAL A 83 -7.23 -1.53 5.40
CA VAL A 83 -8.33 -1.54 4.42
C VAL A 83 -7.78 -1.26 3.02
N GLY A 84 -6.91 -0.26 2.88
CA GLY A 84 -6.21 0.03 1.63
C GLY A 84 -5.46 -1.19 1.10
N VAL A 85 -4.61 -1.81 1.93
CA VAL A 85 -3.83 -3.01 1.55
C VAL A 85 -4.76 -4.17 1.14
N GLY A 86 -5.86 -4.39 1.86
CA GLY A 86 -6.86 -5.40 1.52
C GLY A 86 -7.49 -5.17 0.14
N ILE A 87 -7.80 -3.92 -0.20
CA ILE A 87 -8.32 -3.53 -1.52
C ILE A 87 -7.26 -3.77 -2.61
N LEU A 88 -6.00 -3.42 -2.34
CA LEU A 88 -4.90 -3.69 -3.27
C LEU A 88 -4.75 -5.20 -3.52
N MET A 89 -4.75 -6.01 -2.47
CA MET A 89 -4.69 -7.46 -2.58
C MET A 89 -5.87 -8.01 -3.40
N PHE A 90 -7.09 -7.54 -3.11
CA PHE A 90 -8.29 -7.97 -3.82
C PHE A 90 -8.20 -7.71 -5.33
N VAL A 91 -7.77 -6.51 -5.75
CA VAL A 91 -7.66 -6.21 -7.19
C VAL A 91 -6.52 -6.96 -7.87
N VAL A 92 -5.44 -7.24 -7.15
CA VAL A 92 -4.33 -8.06 -7.66
C VAL A 92 -4.75 -9.52 -7.80
N GLU A 93 -5.40 -10.11 -6.81
CA GLU A 93 -5.93 -11.48 -6.91
C GLU A 93 -6.95 -11.60 -8.05
N ARG A 94 -7.88 -10.65 -8.16
CA ARG A 94 -8.89 -10.65 -9.22
C ARG A 94 -8.29 -10.55 -10.63
N LYS A 95 -7.33 -9.64 -10.85
CA LYS A 95 -6.83 -9.32 -12.20
C LYS A 95 -5.55 -10.04 -12.59
N VAL A 96 -4.66 -10.29 -11.65
CA VAL A 96 -3.31 -10.83 -11.89
C VAL A 96 -3.23 -12.32 -11.55
N TYR A 97 -3.83 -12.76 -10.44
CA TYR A 97 -3.66 -14.15 -9.98
C TYR A 97 -4.82 -14.69 -9.11
N ASN A 98 -5.86 -15.19 -9.77
CA ASN A 98 -7.10 -15.65 -9.12
C ASN A 98 -7.02 -17.09 -8.52
N LYS A 99 -5.84 -17.72 -8.50
CA LYS A 99 -5.71 -19.12 -8.02
C LYS A 99 -5.73 -19.26 -6.49
N LEU A 100 -5.57 -18.16 -5.76
CA LEU A 100 -5.58 -18.15 -4.29
C LEU A 100 -6.99 -18.02 -3.71
N HIS A 101 -8.02 -17.91 -4.56
CA HIS A 101 -9.42 -17.85 -4.15
C HIS A 101 -9.72 -16.77 -3.09
N TYR A 102 -9.00 -15.64 -3.14
CA TYR A 102 -9.15 -14.52 -2.20
C TYR A 102 -8.80 -14.84 -0.75
N ILE A 103 -8.13 -15.96 -0.47
CA ILE A 103 -7.75 -16.35 0.90
C ILE A 103 -6.94 -15.23 1.59
N PRO A 104 -5.89 -14.64 0.98
CA PRO A 104 -5.15 -13.55 1.59
C PRO A 104 -5.96 -12.28 1.80
N THR A 105 -6.80 -11.87 0.84
CA THR A 105 -7.74 -10.76 1.04
C THR A 105 -8.65 -11.01 2.24
N ILE A 106 -9.17 -12.23 2.41
CA ILE A 106 -10.02 -12.60 3.54
C ILE A 106 -9.24 -12.53 4.86
N ILE A 107 -8.00 -13.03 4.89
CA ILE A 107 -7.12 -12.94 6.07
C ILE A 107 -6.92 -11.48 6.48
N ILE A 108 -6.60 -10.61 5.51
CA ILE A 108 -6.41 -9.17 5.78
C ILE A 108 -7.69 -8.54 6.31
N ALA A 109 -8.84 -8.85 5.70
CA ALA A 109 -10.12 -8.32 6.14
C ALA A 109 -10.46 -8.73 7.59
N ILE A 110 -10.23 -10.01 7.96
CA ILE A 110 -10.46 -10.49 9.32
C ILE A 110 -9.52 -9.81 10.30
N ALA A 111 -8.22 -9.75 10.01
CA ALA A 111 -7.22 -9.11 10.88
C ALA A 111 -7.49 -7.60 11.05
N THR A 112 -7.89 -6.92 9.98
CA THR A 112 -8.27 -5.50 9.99
C THR A 112 -9.50 -5.24 10.87
N ILE A 113 -10.51 -6.13 10.83
CA ILE A 113 -11.69 -6.02 11.73
C ILE A 113 -11.29 -6.32 13.17
N LEU A 114 -10.51 -7.38 13.41
CA LEU A 114 -10.07 -7.77 14.74
C LEU A 114 -9.22 -6.68 15.41
N MET A 115 -8.47 -5.88 14.63
CA MET A 115 -7.73 -4.72 15.14
C MET A 115 -8.63 -3.70 15.85
N LEU A 116 -9.87 -3.48 15.38
CA LEU A 116 -10.80 -2.55 16.03
C LEU A 116 -11.37 -3.11 17.34
N ILE A 117 -11.53 -4.44 17.42
CA ILE A 117 -12.13 -5.12 18.57
C ILE A 117 -11.08 -5.37 19.66
N LEU A 118 -9.90 -5.80 19.25
CA LEU A 118 -8.78 -6.23 20.10
C LEU A 118 -7.59 -5.28 19.92
N TYR A 119 -7.83 -3.97 20.05
CA TYR A 119 -6.85 -2.91 19.76
C TYR A 119 -5.52 -3.03 20.53
N GLN A 120 -5.52 -3.66 21.72
CA GLN A 120 -4.31 -3.94 22.49
C GLN A 120 -3.33 -4.89 21.74
N LEU A 121 -3.84 -5.71 20.82
CA LEU A 121 -3.09 -6.63 19.98
C LEU A 121 -2.85 -6.09 18.56
N MET A 122 -3.11 -4.80 18.31
CA MET A 122 -3.02 -4.18 16.99
C MET A 122 -1.71 -4.48 16.25
N ILE A 123 -0.56 -4.42 16.94
CA ILE A 123 0.75 -4.70 16.32
C ILE A 123 0.80 -6.12 15.74
N VAL A 124 0.18 -7.10 16.41
CA VAL A 124 0.10 -8.49 15.91
C VAL A 124 -0.71 -8.54 14.63
N PHE A 125 -1.85 -7.84 14.57
CA PHE A 125 -2.68 -7.79 13.36
C PHE A 125 -1.99 -7.07 12.20
N ILE A 126 -1.24 -5.99 12.47
CA ILE A 126 -0.40 -5.32 11.46
C ILE A 126 0.62 -6.31 10.88
N ILE A 127 1.27 -7.13 11.72
CA ILE A 127 2.24 -8.13 11.26
C ILE A 127 1.56 -9.20 10.40
N ILE A 128 0.38 -9.68 10.79
CA ILE A 128 -0.41 -10.65 10.00
C ILE A 128 -0.74 -10.06 8.63
N ASP A 129 -1.23 -8.81 8.59
CA ASP A 129 -1.56 -8.12 7.35
C ASP A 129 -0.33 -7.93 6.46
N LEU A 130 0.81 -7.59 7.05
CA LEU A 130 2.06 -7.46 6.33
C LEU A 130 2.50 -8.80 5.72
N ILE A 131 2.45 -9.90 6.48
CA ILE A 131 2.79 -11.24 6.00
C ILE A 131 1.86 -11.61 4.84
N ALA A 132 0.54 -11.40 4.97
CA ALA A 132 -0.41 -11.65 3.90
C ALA A 132 -0.12 -10.79 2.66
N ALA A 133 0.22 -9.52 2.85
CA ALA A 133 0.55 -8.58 1.78
C ALA A 133 1.85 -8.95 1.02
N THR A 134 2.77 -9.72 1.62
CA THR A 134 3.98 -10.20 0.90
C THR A 134 3.64 -11.09 -0.29
N LEU A 135 2.43 -11.66 -0.33
CA LEU A 135 1.98 -12.43 -1.47
C LEU A 135 1.79 -11.56 -2.72
N ILE A 136 1.50 -10.27 -2.59
CA ILE A 136 1.34 -9.34 -3.72
C ILE A 136 2.61 -9.30 -4.58
N PRO A 137 3.81 -8.96 -4.06
CA PRO A 137 5.02 -8.97 -4.87
C PRO A 137 5.39 -10.36 -5.38
N ILE A 138 5.16 -11.43 -4.60
CA ILE A 138 5.42 -12.82 -5.04
C ILE A 138 4.57 -13.16 -6.26
N ILE A 139 3.29 -12.79 -6.26
CA ILE A 139 2.39 -12.97 -7.40
C ILE A 139 2.92 -12.26 -8.64
N TYR A 140 3.32 -10.99 -8.51
CA TYR A 140 3.85 -10.22 -9.64
C TYR A 140 5.11 -10.84 -10.23
N ILE A 141 6.06 -11.22 -9.37
CA ILE A 141 7.31 -11.85 -9.79
C ILE A 141 7.05 -13.20 -10.45
N ARG A 142 6.15 -14.01 -9.88
CA ARG A 142 5.77 -15.30 -10.45
C ARG A 142 5.16 -15.15 -11.85
N VAL A 143 4.19 -14.27 -12.01
CA VAL A 143 3.56 -14.00 -13.33
C VAL A 143 4.60 -13.43 -14.30
N ALA A 144 5.55 -12.62 -13.83
CA ALA A 144 6.64 -12.12 -14.66
C ALA A 144 7.54 -13.24 -15.20
N PHE A 145 7.90 -14.23 -14.37
CA PHE A 145 8.72 -15.36 -14.81
C PHE A 145 8.02 -16.28 -15.82
N GLN A 146 6.68 -16.24 -15.87
CA GLN A 146 5.87 -17.00 -16.82
C GLN A 146 5.57 -16.25 -18.13
N THR A 147 6.02 -15.00 -18.25
CA THR A 147 5.76 -14.13 -19.40
C THR A 147 7.06 -13.66 -20.05
N THR A 148 6.96 -13.04 -21.24
CA THR A 148 8.13 -12.54 -21.99
C THR A 148 7.96 -11.07 -22.38
N GLY A 149 9.05 -10.45 -22.83
CA GLY A 149 9.06 -9.07 -23.34
C GLY A 149 8.64 -8.02 -22.30
N LYS A 150 7.85 -7.04 -22.75
CA LYS A 150 7.43 -5.89 -21.92
C LYS A 150 6.61 -6.32 -20.70
N THR A 151 5.83 -7.39 -20.79
CA THR A 151 5.00 -7.90 -19.67
C THR A 151 5.85 -8.44 -18.52
N ARG A 152 6.96 -9.13 -18.83
CA ARG A 152 7.92 -9.62 -17.84
C ARG A 152 8.59 -8.48 -17.09
N ILE A 153 9.10 -7.48 -17.81
CA ILE A 153 9.76 -6.31 -17.20
C ILE A 153 8.78 -5.59 -16.27
N LYS A 154 7.54 -5.39 -16.71
CA LYS A 154 6.49 -4.76 -15.90
C LYS A 154 6.20 -5.54 -14.61
N GLY A 155 6.02 -6.86 -14.70
CA GLY A 155 5.75 -7.68 -13.51
C GLY A 155 6.91 -7.65 -12.51
N ILE A 156 8.16 -7.68 -13.00
CA ILE A 156 9.35 -7.53 -12.16
C ILE A 156 9.36 -6.16 -11.48
N LEU A 157 9.06 -5.07 -12.20
CA LEU A 157 9.02 -3.72 -11.61
C LEU A 157 7.91 -3.58 -10.56
N HIS A 158 6.69 -4.09 -10.80
CA HIS A 158 5.65 -4.08 -9.77
C HIS A 158 6.08 -4.85 -8.51
N GLY A 159 6.65 -6.05 -8.69
CA GLY A 159 7.13 -6.87 -7.59
C GLY A 159 8.26 -6.23 -6.80
N LEU A 160 9.30 -5.73 -7.48
CA LEU A 160 10.41 -5.03 -6.84
C LEU A 160 9.97 -3.76 -6.13
N GLY A 161 9.09 -2.96 -6.76
CA GLY A 161 8.54 -1.75 -6.16
C GLY A 161 7.83 -2.06 -4.84
N LEU A 162 6.98 -3.09 -4.82
CA LEU A 162 6.29 -3.52 -3.60
C LEU A 162 7.23 -4.10 -2.54
N ILE A 163 8.26 -4.85 -2.92
CA ILE A 163 9.26 -5.35 -1.95
C ILE A 163 9.99 -4.19 -1.29
N ILE A 164 10.49 -3.24 -2.07
CA ILE A 164 11.19 -2.06 -1.56
C ILE A 164 10.27 -1.24 -0.65
N PHE A 165 9.00 -1.08 -1.04
CA PHE A 165 8.00 -0.42 -0.24
C PHE A 165 7.75 -1.11 1.11
N MET A 166 7.55 -2.44 1.10
CA MET A 166 7.31 -3.22 2.31
C MET A 166 8.51 -3.23 3.26
N VAL A 167 9.74 -3.25 2.72
CA VAL A 167 10.97 -3.08 3.52
C VAL A 167 10.98 -1.70 4.17
N GLY A 168 10.58 -0.66 3.44
CA GLY A 168 10.38 0.68 3.98
C GLY A 168 9.40 0.68 5.16
N ILE A 169 8.20 0.10 5.01
CA ILE A 169 7.22 -0.04 6.09
C ILE A 169 7.82 -0.76 7.30
N LEU A 170 8.51 -1.89 7.10
CA LEU A 170 9.13 -2.64 8.18
C LEU A 170 10.13 -1.81 8.99
N LEU A 171 10.93 -0.99 8.30
CA LEU A 171 11.90 -0.08 8.90
C LEU A 171 11.26 1.17 9.53
N ASN A 172 10.02 1.51 9.14
CA ASN A 172 9.25 2.62 9.69
C ASN A 172 8.42 2.18 10.92
N THR A 173 7.99 0.91 10.94
CA THR A 173 7.33 0.32 12.10
C THR A 173 8.31 0.04 13.24
N TYR A 174 7.82 0.07 14.48
CA TYR A 174 8.58 -0.29 15.70
C TYR A 174 9.11 -1.75 15.72
N VAL A 175 8.95 -2.51 14.63
CA VAL A 175 9.36 -3.92 14.51
C VAL A 175 10.88 -4.05 14.41
N ILE A 176 11.57 -3.15 13.67
CA ILE A 176 13.04 -3.21 13.47
C ILE A 176 13.76 -2.01 14.10
N GLY A 177 12.98 -1.01 14.55
CA GLY A 177 13.51 0.25 15.07
C GLY A 177 13.55 1.31 13.95
N PRO A 178 13.04 2.52 14.19
CA PRO A 178 12.84 3.50 13.14
C PRO A 178 14.18 4.03 12.59
N ILE A 179 14.48 3.74 11.32
CA ILE A 179 15.54 4.42 10.56
C ILE A 179 14.88 5.58 9.79
N TYR A 180 14.63 6.67 10.51
CA TYR A 180 13.73 7.75 10.14
C TYR A 180 13.92 8.38 8.75
N ILE A 181 15.14 8.38 8.21
CA ILE A 181 15.43 8.95 6.89
C ILE A 181 15.33 7.87 5.80
N VAL A 182 15.81 6.66 6.10
CA VAL A 182 15.91 5.58 5.11
C VAL A 182 14.55 4.93 4.85
N ALA A 183 13.71 4.79 5.89
CA ALA A 183 12.42 4.12 5.75
C ALA A 183 11.47 4.87 4.80
N PRO A 184 11.22 6.19 4.95
CA PRO A 184 10.38 6.95 4.01
C PRO A 184 10.94 6.99 2.59
N LEU A 185 12.27 7.02 2.43
CA LEU A 185 12.92 6.99 1.13
C LEU A 185 12.76 5.64 0.42
N LEU A 186 12.83 4.54 1.16
CA LEU A 186 12.54 3.21 0.61
C LEU A 186 11.06 3.08 0.26
N GLU A 187 10.17 3.52 1.15
CA GLU A 187 8.73 3.52 0.83
C GLU A 187 8.45 4.31 -0.46
N LEU A 188 9.01 5.52 -0.58
CA LEU A 188 8.88 6.34 -1.76
C LEU A 188 9.45 5.66 -3.01
N THR A 189 10.66 5.12 -2.92
CA THR A 189 11.33 4.46 -4.05
C THR A 189 10.50 3.28 -4.54
N GLY A 190 10.00 2.46 -3.61
CA GLY A 190 9.15 1.33 -3.92
C GLY A 190 7.88 1.73 -4.66
N VAL A 191 7.19 2.78 -4.18
CA VAL A 191 5.96 3.25 -4.81
C VAL A 191 6.21 3.93 -6.16
N ILE A 192 7.29 4.69 -6.33
CA ILE A 192 7.66 5.27 -7.64
C ILE A 192 7.88 4.17 -8.67
N ILE A 193 8.61 3.11 -8.31
CA ILE A 193 8.87 1.97 -9.20
C ILE A 193 7.57 1.26 -9.56
N PHE A 194 6.69 1.05 -8.57
CA PHE A 194 5.37 0.46 -8.78
C PHE A 194 4.51 1.31 -9.72
N GLN A 195 4.46 2.63 -9.51
CA GLN A 195 3.67 3.56 -10.32
C GLN A 195 4.22 3.69 -11.75
N TYR A 196 5.54 3.70 -11.90
CA TYR A 196 6.18 3.70 -13.22
C TYR A 196 5.78 2.47 -14.03
N ALA A 197 5.72 1.30 -13.39
CA ALA A 197 5.27 0.07 -14.02
C ALA A 197 3.78 0.13 -14.45
N LEU A 198 2.94 0.80 -13.65
CA LEU A 198 1.52 1.05 -13.96
C LEU A 198 1.32 1.99 -15.15
N LEU A 199 2.10 3.07 -15.25
CA LEU A 199 2.03 4.02 -16.38
C LEU A 199 2.47 3.37 -17.70
N PHE A 200 3.37 2.40 -17.63
CA PHE A 200 3.77 1.59 -18.78
C PHE A 200 2.65 0.68 -19.33
N TYR A 201 1.59 0.43 -18.56
CA TYR A 201 0.37 -0.28 -19.02
C TYR A 201 -0.61 0.65 -19.74
N ALA A 202 -0.64 1.94 -19.41
CA ALA A 202 -1.64 2.88 -19.92
C ALA A 202 -1.24 3.57 -21.22
N LYS A 203 -0.03 3.32 -21.76
CA LYS A 203 0.31 3.78 -23.12
C LYS A 203 -0.54 3.01 -24.14
N PRO A 204 -1.33 3.70 -24.98
CA PRO A 204 -2.05 3.04 -26.06
C PRO A 204 -1.05 2.29 -26.95
N LYS A 205 -1.50 1.18 -27.54
CA LYS A 205 -0.76 0.55 -28.64
C LYS A 205 -0.68 1.59 -29.75
N GLU A 206 0.51 2.16 -29.96
CA GLU A 206 0.87 2.87 -31.19
C GLU A 206 0.89 1.87 -32.36
#